data_AF-A0A2H0BI97-F1
#
_entry.id   AF-A0A2H0BI97-F1
#
_cell.length_a   1.000
_cell.length_b   1.000
_cell.length_c   1.000
_cell.angle_alpha   90.00
_cell.angle_beta   90.00
_cell.angle_gamma   90.00
#
_symmetry.space_group_name_H-M   'P 1'
#
loop_
_entity.id
_entity.type
_entity.pdbx_description
1 polymer ?
#
loop_
_entity_poly.entity_id
_entity_poly.type
_entity_poly.pdbx_seq_one_letter_code
_entity_poly.pdbx_strand_id
1 'polypeptide(L)' 'MSNKCARCGKERIAIKTYKQKVGGSYVYWREMACSDPECQKKVNKSLSNEKQKRTRIKNEQNRREEERKQRLADSNKK' A
#
# COMPACT_ATOMS: atom_id res chain seq x y z
N MET A 1 7.11 -23.32 11.12
CA MET A 1 6.76 -22.51 9.93
C MET A 1 7.87 -21.49 9.70
N SER A 2 8.66 -21.62 8.64
CA SER A 2 9.73 -20.67 8.31
C SER A 2 9.24 -19.68 7.26
N ASN A 3 9.36 -18.38 7.52
CA ASN A 3 8.96 -17.33 6.58
C ASN A 3 10.19 -16.92 5.76
N LYS A 4 10.51 -17.73 4.76
CA LYS A 4 11.65 -17.46 3.87
C LYS A 4 11.28 -16.43 2.81
N CYS A 5 12.22 -15.55 2.49
CA CYS A 5 12.07 -14.60 1.41
C CYS A 5 12.12 -15.35 0.07
N ALA A 6 11.08 -15.21 -0.75
CA ALA A 6 11.03 -15.85 -2.07
C ALA A 6 12.14 -15.37 -3.04
N ARG A 7 12.80 -14.25 -2.77
CA ARG A 7 13.87 -13.69 -3.63
C ARG A 7 15.27 -14.15 -3.23
N CYS A 8 15.57 -14.22 -1.93
CA CYS A 8 16.92 -14.52 -1.44
C CYS A 8 17.02 -15.78 -0.58
N GLY A 9 15.90 -16.45 -0.29
CA GLY A 9 15.84 -17.66 0.53
C GLY A 9 16.07 -17.45 2.03
N LYS A 10 16.56 -16.29 2.45
CA LYS A 10 16.81 -15.97 3.87
C LYS A 10 15.51 -15.76 4.65
N GLU A 11 15.56 -16.01 5.95
CA GLU A 11 14.41 -15.82 6.83
C GLU A 11 14.07 -14.33 7.01
N ARG A 12 12.77 -14.03 6.94
CA ARG A 12 12.23 -12.69 7.19
C ARG A 12 12.14 -12.43 8.69
N ILE A 13 12.55 -11.24 9.10
CA ILE A 13 12.52 -10.76 10.48
C ILE A 13 11.29 -9.87 10.71
N ALA A 14 10.69 -9.95 11.91
CA ALA A 14 9.59 -9.06 12.29
C ALA A 14 10.15 -7.69 12.69
N ILE A 15 9.74 -6.62 12.00
CA ILE A 15 10.14 -5.25 12.36
C ILE A 15 9.18 -4.67 13.39
N LYS A 16 7.87 -4.84 13.17
CA LYS A 16 6.82 -4.25 14.00
C LYS A 16 5.68 -5.21 14.21
N THR A 17 5.12 -5.17 15.40
CA THR A 17 3.90 -5.88 15.75
C THR A 17 2.85 -4.86 16.11
N TYR A 18 1.67 -5.00 15.53
CA TYR A 18 0.53 -4.13 15.78
C TYR A 18 -0.58 -4.95 16.40
N LYS A 19 -1.29 -4.30 17.31
CA LYS A 19 -2.47 -4.84 17.96
C LYS A 19 -3.60 -3.83 17.77
N GLN A 20 -4.65 -4.23 17.08
CA GLN A 20 -5.84 -3.39 16.92
C GLN A 20 -7.06 -4.12 17.42
N LYS A 21 -7.97 -3.38 18.05
CA LYS A 21 -9.28 -3.89 18.43
C LYS A 21 -10.28 -3.56 17.32
N VAL A 22 -10.90 -4.57 16.74
CA VAL A 22 -11.93 -4.42 15.69
C VAL A 22 -13.16 -5.21 16.11
N GLY A 23 -14.31 -4.54 16.24
CA GLY A 23 -15.60 -5.17 16.51
C GLY A 23 -15.71 -6.01 17.80
N GLY A 24 -14.73 -5.92 18.71
CA GLY A 24 -14.67 -6.71 19.95
C GLY A 24 -13.48 -7.68 20.04
N SER A 25 -12.83 -7.99 18.92
CA SER A 25 -11.68 -8.91 18.87
C SER A 25 -10.36 -8.15 18.70
N TYR A 26 -9.25 -8.73 19.20
CA TYR A 26 -7.90 -8.21 18.98
C TYR A 26 -7.28 -8.87 17.74
N VAL A 27 -6.97 -8.06 16.74
CA VAL A 27 -6.23 -8.47 15.55
C VAL A 27 -4.76 -8.14 15.77
N TYR A 28 -3.91 -9.14 15.64
CA TYR A 28 -2.46 -9.00 15.68
C TYR A 28 -1.91 -9.17 14.26
N TRP A 29 -1.24 -8.15 13.73
CA TRP A 29 -0.46 -8.29 12.49
C TRP A 29 0.97 -7.84 12.72
N ARG A 30 1.88 -8.48 12.00
CA ARG A 30 3.32 -8.21 12.08
C ARG A 30 3.83 -7.79 10.71
N GLU A 31 4.53 -6.67 10.67
CA GLU A 31 5.30 -6.28 9.50
C GLU A 31 6.62 -7.05 9.50
N MET A 32 6.86 -7.77 8.41
CA MET A 32 8.04 -8.59 8.21
C MET A 32 8.91 -7.98 7.11
N ALA A 33 10.24 -7.98 7.30
CA ALA A 33 11.20 -7.60 6.27
C ALA A 33 12.24 -8.68 6.03
N CYS A 34 12.90 -8.57 4.88
CA CYS A 34 14.05 -9.39 4.57
C CYS A 34 15.24 -8.97 5.43
N SER A 35 15.92 -9.93 6.05
CA SER A 35 17.18 -9.72 6.79
C SER A 35 18.32 -9.22 5.89
N ASP A 36 18.27 -9.49 4.59
CA ASP A 36 19.23 -8.99 3.62
C ASP A 36 18.89 -7.56 3.15
N PRO A 37 19.75 -6.57 3.44
CA PRO A 37 19.48 -5.17 3.11
C PRO A 37 19.46 -4.90 1.60
N GLU A 38 20.25 -5.61 0.81
CA GLU A 38 20.29 -5.45 -0.65
C GLU A 38 19.00 -6.00 -1.29
N CYS A 39 18.53 -7.16 -0.81
CA CYS A 39 17.24 -7.71 -1.22
C CYS A 39 16.09 -6.78 -0.80
N GLN A 40 16.12 -6.23 0.42
CA GLN A 40 15.08 -5.33 0.91
C GLN A 40 15.04 -4.02 0.12
N LYS A 41 16.20 -3.43 -0.24
CA LYS A 41 16.27 -2.23 -1.08
C LYS A 41 15.61 -2.45 -2.44
N LYS A 42 15.85 -3.59 -3.10
CA LYS A 42 15.21 -3.94 -4.38
C LYS A 42 13.68 -4.02 -4.24
N VAL A 43 13.19 -4.66 -3.17
CA VAL A 43 11.75 -4.73 -2.88
C VAL A 43 11.17 -3.33 -2.65
N ASN A 44 11.82 -2.52 -1.81
CA ASN A 44 11.36 -1.17 -1.51
C ASN A 44 11.32 -0.28 -2.76
N LYS A 45 12.29 -0.42 -3.66
CA LYS A 45 12.29 0.28 -4.96
C LYS A 45 11.09 -0.11 -5.82
N SER A 46 10.81 -1.41 -5.94
CA SER A 46 9.62 -1.90 -6.66
C SER A 46 8.32 -1.37 -6.04
N LEU A 47 8.20 -1.45 -4.71
CA LEU A 47 7.01 -0.97 -3.99
C LEU A 47 6.81 0.53 -4.14
N SER A 48 7.88 1.32 -4.11
CA SER A 48 7.82 2.78 -4.34
C SER A 48 7.33 3.09 -5.76
N ASN A 49 7.87 2.40 -6.76
CA ASN A 49 7.46 2.59 -8.16
C ASN A 49 5.98 2.23 -8.37
N GLU A 50 5.53 1.11 -7.81
CA GLU A 50 4.11 0.73 -7.86
C GLU A 50 3.22 1.73 -7.13
N LYS A 51 3.63 2.20 -5.95
CA LYS A 51 2.90 3.22 -5.20
C LYS A 51 2.74 4.49 -6.02
N GLN A 52 3.81 4.98 -6.65
CA GLN A 52 3.75 6.16 -7.52
C GLN A 52 2.78 5.96 -8.70
N LYS A 53 2.81 4.80 -9.36
CA LYS A 53 1.87 4.48 -10.45
C LYS A 53 0.43 4.50 -9.94
N ARG A 54 0.15 3.83 -8.81
CA ARG A 54 -1.19 3.80 -8.19
C ARG A 54 -1.66 5.20 -7.79
N THR A 55 -0.80 6.02 -7.20
CA THR A 55 -1.12 7.41 -6.84
C THR A 55 -1.46 8.24 -8.09
N ARG A 56 -0.68 8.12 -9.18
CA ARG A 56 -0.99 8.84 -10.43
C ARG A 56 -2.35 8.45 -11.00
N ILE A 57 -2.64 7.15 -11.07
CA ILE A 57 -3.93 6.66 -11.55
C ILE A 57 -5.07 7.18 -10.66
N LYS A 58 -4.90 7.13 -9.34
CA LYS A 58 -5.92 7.59 -8.39
C LYS A 58 -6.16 9.10 -8.50
N ASN A 59 -5.11 9.89 -8.65
CA ASN A 59 -5.22 11.33 -8.82
C ASN A 59 -5.97 11.68 -10.12
N GLU A 60 -5.66 10.99 -11.21
CA GLU A 60 -6.36 11.19 -12.48
C GLU A 60 -7.84 10.79 -12.41
N GLN A 61 -8.14 9.69 -11.71
CA GLN A 61 -9.54 9.28 -11.46
C GLN A 61 -10.30 10.34 -10.66
N ASN A 62 -9.71 10.84 -9.58
CA ASN A 62 -10.31 11.88 -8.75
C ASN A 62 -10.53 13.17 -9.56
N ARG A 63 -9.55 13.58 -10.37
CA ARG A 63 -9.66 14.75 -11.26
C ARG A 63 -10.84 14.63 -12.22
N ARG A 64 -11.01 13.47 -12.86
CA ARG A 64 -12.13 13.21 -13.78
C ARG A 64 -13.48 13.21 -13.06
N GLU A 65 -13.52 12.71 -11.82
CA GLU A 65 -14.73 12.71 -11.00
C GLU A 65 -15.12 14.14 -10.60
N GLU A 66 -14.15 14.98 -10.22
CA GLU A 66 -14.35 16.39 -9.90
C GLU A 66 -14.87 17.16 -11.12
N GLU A 67 -14.25 17.00 -12.28
CA GLU A 67 -14.72 17.62 -13.54
C GLU A 67 -16.14 17.18 -13.92
N ARG A 68 -16.51 15.93 -13.63
CA ARG A 68 -17.87 15.44 -13.85
C ARG A 68 -18.85 16.13 -12.89
N LYS A 69 -18.51 16.22 -11.60
CA LYS A 69 -19.34 16.89 -10.58
C LYS A 69 -19.53 18.37 -10.91
N GLN A 70 -18.48 19.06 -11.33
CA GLN A 70 -18.56 20.47 -11.74
C GLN A 70 -19.48 20.66 -12.95
N ARG A 71 -19.31 19.86 -14.01
CA ARG A 71 -20.20 19.91 -15.18
C ARG A 71 -21.68 19.67 -14.84
N LEU A 72 -21.96 18.72 -13.95
CA LEU A 72 -23.32 18.47 -13.47
C LEU A 72 -23.86 19.66 -12.67
N ALA A 73 -23.05 20.24 -11.77
CA ALA A 73 -23.44 21.41 -10.99
C ALA A 73 -23.74 22.63 -11.89
N ASP A 74 -22.91 22.87 -12.91
CA ASP A 74 -23.10 23.96 -13.87
C ASP A 74 -24.36 23.75 -14.73
N SER A 75 -24.64 22.50 -15.13
CA SER A 75 -25.86 22.17 -15.90
C SER A 75 -27.15 22.32 -15.10
N ASN A 76 -27.11 22.12 -13.78
CA ASN A 76 -28.28 22.22 -12.91
C ASN A 76 -28.57 23.67 -12.44
N LYS A 77 -27.69 24.62 -12.77
CA LYS A 77 -27.83 26.05 -12.43
C LYS A 77 -28.41 26.87 -13.59
N LYS A 78 -28.59 26.26 -14.76
CA LYS A 78 -29.12 26.88 -15.98
C LYS A 78 -30.56 26.43 -16.21
#